data_AF-A0A210R7M9-F1
#
_entry.id   AF-A0A210R7M9-F1
#
_cell.length_a   1.000
_cell.length_b   1.000
_cell.length_c   1.000
_cell.angle_alpha   90.00
_cell.angle_beta   90.00
_cell.angle_gamma   90.00
#
_symmetry.space_group_name_H-M   'P 1'
#
loop_
_entity.id
_entity.type
_entity.pdbx_description
1 polymer ?
#
loop_
_entity_poly.entity_id
_entity_poly.type
_entity_poly.pdbx_seq_one_letter_code
_entity_poly.pdbx_strand_id
1 'polypeptide(L)'
;MNCLELDVANLQDEIGKRDKKIEEIQDILVVHQKQFKEGILTSNRNEHYSSKNNIRIRGLRETRNENIRENFTKKLQQITGVHIDGYYDIVAMHRIPSRTTPRQVIVKFFNSDIKYLVMKNRQTLRKAGILCQKTLPKKTYN
;
A
#
# COMPACT_ATOMS: atom_id res chain seq x y z
N MET A 1 59.75 -32.20 -6.54
CA MET A 1 58.39 -31.78 -6.15
C MET A 1 57.52 -33.03 -6.22
N ASN A 2 57.03 -33.49 -5.07
CA ASN A 2 56.19 -34.69 -4.98
C ASN A 2 54.78 -34.37 -5.51
N CYS A 3 54.06 -35.36 -6.07
CA CYS A 3 52.71 -35.17 -6.61
C CYS A 3 51.76 -34.48 -5.60
N LEU A 4 51.90 -34.84 -4.33
CA LEU A 4 51.18 -34.23 -3.20
C LEU A 4 51.46 -32.73 -2.98
N GLU A 5 52.69 -32.27 -3.23
CA GLU A 5 53.05 -30.86 -3.07
C GLU A 5 52.43 -29.99 -4.17
N LEU A 6 52.31 -30.56 -5.38
CA LEU A 6 51.64 -29.91 -6.50
C LEU A 6 50.14 -29.79 -6.25
N ASP A 7 49.51 -30.83 -5.71
CA ASP A 7 48.09 -30.82 -5.35
C ASP A 7 47.77 -29.80 -4.24
N VAL A 8 48.64 -29.68 -3.23
CA VAL A 8 48.48 -28.67 -2.18
C VAL A 8 48.57 -27.25 -2.76
N ALA A 9 49.53 -26.99 -3.65
CA ALA A 9 49.66 -25.69 -4.31
C ALA A 9 48.43 -25.34 -5.17
N ASN A 10 47.90 -26.32 -5.92
CA ASN A 10 46.69 -26.14 -6.72
C ASN A 10 45.45 -25.85 -5.87
N LEU A 11 45.27 -26.57 -4.75
CA LEU A 11 44.17 -26.34 -3.82
C LEU A 11 44.26 -24.95 -3.15
N GLN A 12 45.46 -24.48 -2.83
CA GLN A 12 45.66 -23.14 -2.29
C GLN A 12 45.29 -22.04 -3.30
N ASP A 13 45.63 -22.21 -4.57
CA ASP A 13 45.23 -21.28 -5.64
C ASP A 13 43.70 -21.29 -5.86
N GLU A 14 43.05 -22.45 -5.81
CA GLU A 14 41.58 -22.54 -5.86
C GLU A 14 40.91 -21.84 -4.67
N ILE A 15 41.44 -22.02 -3.45
CA ILE A 15 40.93 -21.33 -2.26
C ILE A 15 41.05 -19.81 -2.44
N GLY A 16 42.21 -19.31 -2.87
CA GLY A 16 42.40 -17.88 -3.13
C GLY A 16 41.46 -17.32 -4.19
N LYS A 17 41.15 -18.09 -5.24
CA LYS A 17 40.15 -17.72 -6.26
C LYS A 17 38.73 -17.68 -5.69
N ARG A 18 38.38 -18.62 -4.81
CA ARG A 18 37.06 -18.67 -4.15
C ARG A 18 36.90 -17.53 -3.15
N ASP A 19 37.93 -17.21 -2.37
CA ASP A 19 37.90 -16.13 -1.38
C ASP A 19 37.67 -14.76 -2.05
N LYS A 20 38.39 -14.48 -3.15
CA LYS A 20 38.14 -13.28 -3.96
C LYS A 20 36.69 -13.18 -4.45
N LYS A 21 36.13 -14.31 -4.90
CA LYS A 21 34.74 -14.35 -5.37
C LYS A 21 33.74 -14.17 -4.23
N ILE A 22 34.06 -14.64 -3.02
CA ILE A 22 33.25 -14.40 -1.83
C ILE A 22 33.24 -12.91 -1.48
N GLU A 23 34.40 -12.24 -1.51
CA GLU A 23 34.49 -10.79 -1.30
C GLU A 23 33.67 -10.01 -2.34
N GLU A 24 33.82 -10.34 -3.63
CA GLU A 24 33.03 -9.72 -4.71
C GLU A 24 31.52 -9.88 -4.50
N ILE A 25 31.08 -11.08 -4.09
CA ILE A 25 29.67 -11.36 -3.81
C ILE A 25 29.17 -10.54 -2.60
N GLN A 26 30.00 -10.40 -1.56
CA GLN A 26 29.64 -9.62 -0.37
C GLN A 26 29.45 -8.14 -0.72
N ASP A 27 30.35 -7.56 -1.52
CA ASP A 27 30.25 -6.19 -1.98
C ASP A 27 28.98 -5.95 -2.82
N ILE A 28 28.70 -6.86 -3.75
CA ILE A 28 27.47 -6.82 -4.57
C ILE A 28 26.22 -6.91 -3.68
N LEU A 29 26.24 -7.75 -2.64
CA LEU A 29 25.11 -7.92 -1.73
C LEU A 29 24.84 -6.65 -0.93
N VAL A 30 25.89 -5.97 -0.44
CA VAL A 30 25.76 -4.68 0.26
C VAL A 30 25.13 -3.63 -0.66
N VAL A 31 25.59 -3.53 -1.90
CA VAL A 31 25.04 -2.59 -2.90
C VAL A 31 23.58 -2.90 -3.19
N HIS A 32 23.23 -4.16 -3.46
CA HIS A 32 21.85 -4.55 -3.72
C HIS A 32 20.96 -4.32 -2.50
N GLN A 33 21.41 -4.63 -1.29
CA GLN A 33 20.62 -4.38 -0.08
C GLN A 33 20.27 -2.88 0.06
N LYS A 34 21.22 -1.99 -0.28
CA LYS A 34 20.97 -0.55 -0.31
C LYS A 34 19.92 -0.19 -1.37
N GLN A 35 20.08 -0.67 -2.60
CA GLN A 35 19.11 -0.43 -3.69
C GLN A 35 17.71 -0.95 -3.35
N PHE A 36 17.60 -2.13 -2.74
CA PHE A 36 16.33 -2.68 -2.28
C PHE A 36 15.67 -1.79 -1.23
N LYS A 37 16.44 -1.31 -0.25
CA LYS A 37 15.93 -0.38 0.77
C LYS A 37 15.42 0.92 0.13
N GLU A 38 16.18 1.50 -0.80
CA GLU A 38 15.78 2.72 -1.53
C GLU A 38 14.54 2.49 -2.40
N GLY A 39 14.45 1.34 -3.08
CA GLY A 39 13.29 0.93 -3.87
C GLY A 39 12.02 0.80 -3.02
N ILE A 40 12.13 0.18 -1.84
CA ILE A 40 11.01 0.07 -0.89
C ILE A 40 10.57 1.46 -0.41
N LEU A 41 11.52 2.33 -0.05
CA LEU A 41 11.21 3.68 0.42
C LEU A 41 10.50 4.52 -0.65
N THR A 42 10.99 4.48 -1.90
CA THR A 42 10.38 5.22 -3.02
C THR A 42 9.01 4.67 -3.38
N SER A 43 8.84 3.33 -3.42
CA SER A 43 7.55 2.70 -3.62
C SER A 43 6.52 3.12 -2.56
N ASN A 44 6.92 3.12 -1.28
CA ASN A 44 6.04 3.52 -0.18
C ASN A 44 5.66 5.00 -0.23
N ARG A 45 6.61 5.88 -0.60
CA ARG A 45 6.33 7.31 -0.83
C ARG A 45 5.29 7.46 -1.94
N ASN A 46 5.48 6.79 -3.07
CA ASN A 46 4.57 6.85 -4.21
C ASN A 46 3.17 6.33 -3.85
N GLU A 47 3.08 5.22 -3.11
CA GLU A 47 1.80 4.71 -2.61
C GLU A 47 1.11 5.73 -1.68
N HIS A 48 1.87 6.38 -0.81
CA HIS A 48 1.34 7.43 0.08
C HIS A 48 0.78 8.61 -0.71
N TYR A 49 1.50 9.10 -1.73
CA TYR A 49 1.02 10.20 -2.57
C TYR A 49 -0.23 9.80 -3.37
N SER A 50 -0.21 8.62 -3.98
CA SER A 50 -1.35 8.10 -4.76
C SER A 50 -2.61 7.89 -3.90
N SER A 51 -2.43 7.51 -2.63
CA SER A 51 -3.51 7.27 -1.68
C SER A 51 -3.89 8.48 -0.80
N LYS A 52 -3.23 9.63 -0.99
CA LYS A 52 -3.46 10.85 -0.19
C LYS A 52 -4.93 11.26 -0.14
N ASN A 53 -5.66 11.15 -1.25
CA ASN A 53 -7.07 11.52 -1.33
C ASN A 53 -8.02 10.31 -1.19
N ASN A 54 -7.49 9.16 -0.75
CA ASN A 54 -8.29 7.95 -0.59
C ASN A 54 -8.82 7.81 0.84
N ILE A 55 -10.04 7.26 0.95
CA ILE A 55 -10.61 6.74 2.21
C ILE A 55 -11.11 5.32 2.01
N ARG A 56 -11.09 4.53 3.10
CA ARG A 56 -11.75 3.23 3.17
C ARG A 56 -13.04 3.37 3.95
N ILE A 57 -14.11 2.78 3.43
CA ILE A 57 -15.43 2.79 4.04
C ILE A 57 -15.84 1.34 4.34
N ARG A 58 -16.28 1.09 5.58
CA ARG A 58 -16.89 -0.17 6.00
C ARG A 58 -18.33 0.08 6.46
N GLY A 59 -19.17 -0.94 6.42
CA GLY A 59 -20.57 -0.87 6.87
C GLY A 59 -21.54 -0.37 5.80
N LEU A 60 -21.07 -0.05 4.58
CA LEU A 60 -21.96 0.24 3.47
C LEU A 60 -22.58 -1.07 2.97
N ARG A 61 -23.89 -1.28 3.18
CA ARG A 61 -24.63 -2.46 2.70
C ARG A 61 -24.39 -2.67 1.20
N GLU A 62 -24.22 -3.93 0.82
CA GLU A 62 -23.99 -4.35 -0.57
C GLU A 62 -25.30 -4.83 -1.18
N THR A 63 -25.59 -4.40 -2.42
CA THR A 63 -26.79 -4.82 -3.16
C THR A 63 -26.41 -5.24 -4.58
N ARG A 64 -27.24 -6.08 -5.21
CA ARG A 64 -27.08 -6.44 -6.62
C ARG A 64 -27.19 -5.18 -7.49
N ASN A 65 -26.29 -5.02 -8.46
CA ASN A 65 -26.22 -3.84 -9.35
C ASN A 65 -26.16 -2.50 -8.60
N GLU A 66 -25.41 -2.43 -7.49
CA GLU A 66 -25.31 -1.22 -6.70
C GLU A 66 -24.65 -0.04 -7.44
N ASN A 67 -25.30 1.12 -7.42
CA ASN A 67 -24.62 2.39 -7.66
C ASN A 67 -23.96 2.86 -6.35
N ILE A 68 -22.70 2.44 -6.14
CA ILE A 68 -21.96 2.67 -4.90
C ILE A 68 -21.79 4.16 -4.61
N ARG A 69 -21.55 4.96 -5.66
CA ARG A 69 -21.38 6.42 -5.56
C ARG A 69 -22.63 7.05 -4.99
N GLU A 70 -23.76 6.84 -5.66
CA GLU A 70 -25.04 7.42 -5.27
C GLU A 70 -25.51 6.94 -3.88
N ASN A 71 -25.31 5.66 -3.56
CA ASN A 71 -25.65 5.12 -2.24
C ASN A 71 -24.84 5.81 -1.13
N PHE A 72 -23.53 6.02 -1.37
CA PHE A 72 -22.68 6.70 -0.40
C PHE A 72 -23.02 8.19 -0.25
N THR A 73 -23.19 8.93 -1.34
CA THR A 73 -23.48 10.37 -1.28
C THR A 73 -24.84 10.63 -0.61
N LYS A 74 -25.87 9.84 -0.94
CA LYS A 74 -27.18 9.91 -0.28
C LYS A 74 -27.09 9.64 1.22
N LYS A 75 -26.37 8.59 1.63
CA LYS A 75 -26.20 8.28 3.07
C LYS A 75 -25.39 9.32 3.80
N LEU A 76 -24.34 9.86 3.18
CA LEU A 76 -23.55 10.94 3.76
C LEU A 76 -24.43 12.16 4.04
N GLN A 77 -25.24 12.57 3.07
CA GLN A 77 -26.16 13.68 3.22
C GLN A 77 -27.23 13.39 4.29
N GLN A 78 -27.85 12.21 4.28
CA GLN A 78 -28.87 11.83 5.26
C GLN A 78 -28.34 11.79 6.70
N ILE A 79 -27.11 11.31 6.91
CA ILE A 79 -26.54 11.12 8.26
C ILE A 79 -25.88 12.39 8.78
N THR A 80 -25.27 13.19 7.91
CA THR A 80 -24.38 14.29 8.31
C THR A 80 -24.78 15.66 7.77
N GLY A 81 -25.74 15.72 6.84
CA GLY A 81 -26.09 16.95 6.11
C GLY A 81 -25.06 17.37 5.06
N VAL A 82 -23.92 16.68 4.97
CA VAL A 82 -22.87 17.00 3.99
C VAL A 82 -23.31 16.55 2.60
N HIS A 83 -23.38 17.51 1.69
CA HIS A 83 -23.59 17.26 0.28
C HIS A 83 -22.25 17.18 -0.46
N ILE A 84 -22.09 16.16 -1.29
CA ILE A 84 -20.97 16.00 -2.23
C ILE A 84 -21.52 15.53 -3.57
N ASP A 85 -20.91 15.96 -4.65
CA ASP A 85 -21.26 15.56 -6.00
C ASP A 85 -20.52 14.26 -6.39
N GLY A 86 -21.29 13.22 -6.74
CA GLY A 86 -20.72 11.91 -7.07
C GLY A 86 -19.83 11.88 -8.33
N TYR A 87 -19.96 12.86 -9.23
CA TYR A 87 -19.23 12.93 -10.50
C TYR A 87 -18.06 13.92 -10.46
N TYR A 88 -18.21 15.06 -9.78
CA TYR A 88 -17.15 16.07 -9.69
C TYR A 88 -16.20 15.81 -8.52
N ASP A 89 -16.70 15.29 -7.40
CA ASP A 89 -15.92 15.17 -6.17
C ASP A 89 -15.22 13.81 -6.03
N ILE A 90 -15.74 12.78 -6.71
CA ILE A 90 -15.26 11.40 -6.63
C ILE A 90 -14.66 10.95 -7.96
N VAL A 91 -13.35 10.74 -7.96
CA VAL A 91 -12.61 10.18 -9.11
C VAL A 91 -13.00 8.72 -9.33
N ALA A 92 -12.90 7.92 -8.27
CA ALA A 92 -13.14 6.48 -8.34
C ALA A 92 -13.74 5.95 -7.04
N MET A 93 -14.68 5.02 -7.15
CA MET A 93 -15.29 4.35 -6.01
C MET A 93 -15.63 2.92 -6.39
N HIS A 94 -15.06 1.95 -5.67
CA HIS A 94 -15.29 0.54 -5.92
C HIS A 94 -15.11 -0.30 -4.66
N ARG A 95 -15.74 -1.48 -4.63
CA ARG A 95 -15.54 -2.47 -3.57
C ARG A 95 -14.16 -3.08 -3.69
N ILE A 96 -13.48 -3.24 -2.57
CA ILE A 96 -12.28 -4.06 -2.48
C ILE A 96 -12.72 -5.53 -2.52
N PRO A 97 -12.14 -6.37 -3.41
CA PRO A 97 -12.35 -7.81 -3.39
C PRO A 97 -12.04 -8.38 -1.99
N SER A 98 -13.02 -9.05 -1.39
CA SER A 98 -12.89 -9.68 -0.06
C SER A 98 -13.93 -10.77 0.08
N ARG A 99 -13.62 -11.77 0.92
CA ARG A 99 -14.57 -12.81 1.34
C ARG A 99 -15.58 -12.31 2.38
N THR A 100 -15.29 -11.18 3.04
CA THR A 100 -16.14 -10.59 4.07
C THR A 100 -17.23 -9.73 3.44
N THR A 101 -18.49 -10.00 3.79
CA THR A 101 -19.66 -9.19 3.42
C THR A 101 -20.16 -8.37 4.62
N PRO A 102 -20.50 -7.08 4.46
CA PRO A 102 -20.36 -6.28 3.24
C PRO A 102 -18.89 -5.94 2.93
N ARG A 103 -18.52 -6.02 1.64
CA ARG A 103 -17.15 -5.71 1.21
C ARG A 103 -16.82 -4.23 1.48
N GLN A 104 -15.57 -3.94 1.78
CA GLN A 104 -15.14 -2.55 2.02
C GLN A 104 -15.14 -1.77 0.71
N VAL A 105 -15.35 -0.46 0.77
CA VAL A 105 -15.25 0.44 -0.39
C VAL A 105 -14.00 1.30 -0.27
N ILE A 106 -13.26 1.46 -1.36
CA ILE A 106 -12.28 2.53 -1.50
C ILE A 106 -12.91 3.66 -2.31
N VAL A 107 -12.76 4.88 -1.80
CA VAL A 107 -13.12 6.11 -2.51
C VAL A 107 -11.87 6.94 -2.69
N LYS A 108 -11.66 7.42 -3.91
CA LYS A 108 -10.66 8.43 -4.25
C LYS A 108 -11.38 9.74 -4.58
N PHE A 109 -11.15 10.75 -3.77
CA PHE A 109 -11.68 12.10 -4.02
C PHE A 109 -10.77 12.89 -4.95
N PHE A 110 -11.36 13.85 -5.65
CA PHE A 110 -10.60 14.77 -6.49
C PHE A 110 -9.71 15.68 -5.63
N ASN A 111 -10.28 16.30 -4.60
CA ASN A 111 -9.60 17.23 -3.71
C ASN A 111 -9.49 16.67 -2.27
N SER A 112 -8.41 17.03 -1.57
CA SER A 112 -8.19 16.75 -0.14
C SER A 112 -9.23 17.42 0.76
N ASP A 113 -9.81 18.55 0.36
CA ASP A 113 -10.77 19.30 1.17
C ASP A 113 -12.06 18.49 1.38
N ILE A 114 -12.51 17.81 0.32
CA ILE A 114 -13.68 16.95 0.32
C ILE A 114 -13.43 15.73 1.20
N LYS A 115 -12.26 15.11 1.05
CA LYS A 115 -11.82 14.05 1.96
C LYS A 115 -11.84 14.53 3.41
N TYR A 116 -11.32 15.73 3.69
CA TYR A 116 -11.30 16.29 5.02
C TYR A 116 -12.72 16.51 5.57
N LEU A 117 -13.62 17.05 4.75
CA LEU A 117 -15.02 17.27 5.08
C LEU A 117 -15.73 15.96 5.50
N VAL A 118 -15.54 14.89 4.73
CA VAL A 118 -16.06 13.55 5.07
C VAL A 118 -15.42 13.03 6.36
N MET A 119 -14.09 13.14 6.48
CA MET A 119 -13.34 12.64 7.63
C MET A 119 -13.57 13.42 8.93
N LYS A 120 -14.01 14.67 8.85
CA LYS A 120 -14.46 15.50 9.98
C LYS A 120 -15.75 14.94 10.57
N ASN A 121 -16.65 14.46 9.72
CA ASN A 121 -17.94 13.88 10.10
C ASN A 121 -17.92 12.37 10.37
N ARG A 122 -16.73 11.75 10.39
CA ARG A 122 -16.57 10.30 10.58
C ARG A 122 -17.19 9.76 11.87
N GLN A 123 -17.25 10.58 12.93
CA GLN A 123 -17.81 10.15 14.21
C GLN A 123 -19.31 9.94 14.12
N THR A 124 -20.02 10.85 13.43
CA THR A 124 -21.46 10.76 13.16
C THR A 124 -21.76 9.55 12.27
N LEU A 125 -20.96 9.37 11.21
CA LEU A 125 -21.03 8.18 10.36
C LEU A 125 -20.82 6.88 11.15
N ARG A 126 -19.85 6.87 12.08
CA ARG A 126 -19.56 5.70 12.92
C ARG A 126 -20.73 5.34 13.82
N LYS A 127 -21.43 6.33 14.40
CA LYS A 127 -22.66 6.10 15.18
C LYS A 127 -23.77 5.47 14.33
N ALA A 128 -23.83 5.79 13.05
CA ALA A 128 -24.75 5.20 12.08
C ALA A 128 -24.25 3.87 11.46
N GLY A 129 -23.16 3.28 12.00
CA GLY A 129 -22.62 2.00 11.52
C GLY A 129 -21.69 2.09 10.30
N ILE A 130 -21.35 3.28 9.83
CA ILE A 130 -20.44 3.50 8.70
C ILE A 130 -19.07 3.95 9.21
N LEU A 131 -18.05 3.11 9.00
CA LEU A 131 -16.69 3.40 9.45
C LEU A 131 -15.84 3.94 8.31
N CYS A 132 -15.39 5.19 8.42
CA CYS A 132 -14.45 5.83 7.50
C CYS A 132 -13.04 5.84 8.08
N GLN A 133 -12.07 5.29 7.35
CA GLN A 133 -10.66 5.20 7.74
C GLN A 133 -9.77 5.81 6.66
N LYS A 134 -8.64 6.41 7.07
CA LYS A 134 -7.60 6.81 6.11
C LYS A 134 -6.98 5.56 5.50
N THR A 135 -6.70 5.59 4.20
CA THR A 135 -5.83 4.60 3.58
C THR A 135 -4.40 4.93 3.97
N LEU A 136 -3.75 4.06 4.73
CA LEU A 136 -2.34 4.16 5.07
C LEU A 136 -1.55 3.15 4.24
N PRO A 137 -0.31 3.47 3.84
CA PRO A 137 0.57 2.49 3.19
C PRO A 137 0.82 1.31 4.15
N LYS A 138 1.17 0.15 3.59
CA LYS A 138 1.59 -1.01 4.39
C LYS A 138 2.79 -0.59 5.25
N LYS A 139 2.81 -1.01 6.53
CA LYS A 139 3.89 -0.69 7.47
C LYS A 139 5.24 -1.05 6.84
N THR A 140 6.17 -0.09 6.86
CA THR A 140 7.59 -0.35 6.69
C THR A 140 8.06 -1.20 7.86
N TYR A 141 8.66 -2.35 7.57
CA TYR A 141 9.51 -3.04 8.54
C TYR A 141 10.78 -2.17 8.66
N ASN A 142 11.01 -1.63 9.85
CA ASN A 142 12.30 -1.04 10.21
C ASN A 142 13.31 -2.15 10.48
#